data_AF-A0A4U8SW22-F1
#
_entry.id   AF-A0A4U8SW22-F1
#
_cell.length_a   1.000
_cell.length_b   1.000
_cell.length_c   1.000
_cell.angle_alpha   90.00
_cell.angle_beta   90.00
_cell.angle_gamma   90.00
#
_symmetry.space_group_name_H-M   'P 1'
#
loop_
_entity.id
_entity.type
_entity.pdbx_description
1 polymer ?
#
loop_
_entity_poly.entity_id
_entity_poly.type
_entity_poly.pdbx_seq_one_letter_code
_entity_poly.pdbx_strand_id
1 'polypeptide(L)'
;MKKEKFDFGIFILDCFMCIGLIVVSVIFVIPLGLVFSVFIDGFHLIEFEGFYDYSTLLTLSHTLMFALYFFLEKTNIIQYRIYKPSFWFVFISINSFWWFVA
;
A
#
# COMPACT_ATOMS: atom_id res chain seq x y z
N MET A 1 -22.61 -19.36 15.47
CA MET A 1 -21.38 -18.68 15.01
C MET A 1 -20.30 -18.90 16.04
N LYS A 2 -19.32 -19.77 15.80
CA LYS A 2 -18.14 -19.88 16.69
C LYS A 2 -17.41 -18.53 16.62
N LYS A 3 -17.36 -17.80 17.74
CA LYS A 3 -16.45 -16.66 17.89
C LYS A 3 -15.04 -17.24 17.78
N GLU A 4 -14.43 -17.16 16.61
CA GLU A 4 -12.99 -17.35 16.49
C GLU A 4 -12.35 -16.37 17.48
N LYS A 5 -11.62 -16.92 18.45
CA LYS A 5 -10.84 -16.12 19.38
C LYS A 5 -9.90 -15.27 18.53
N PHE A 6 -9.88 -13.97 18.75
CA PHE A 6 -8.91 -13.10 18.11
C PHE A 6 -7.51 -13.62 18.45
N ASP A 7 -6.79 -14.09 17.44
CA ASP A 7 -5.43 -14.56 17.60
C ASP A 7 -4.49 -13.37 17.39
N PHE A 8 -3.93 -12.89 18.50
CA PHE A 8 -3.02 -11.75 18.50
C PHE A 8 -1.73 -12.03 17.73
N GLY A 9 -1.29 -13.30 17.68
CA GLY A 9 -0.10 -13.69 16.94
C GLY A 9 -0.31 -13.57 15.43
N ILE A 10 -1.44 -14.06 14.94
CA ILE A 10 -1.81 -13.93 13.52
C ILE A 10 -2.00 -12.47 13.14
N PHE A 11 -2.61 -11.66 14.02
CA PHE A 11 -2.75 -10.22 13.80
C PHE A 11 -1.40 -9.51 13.63
N ILE A 12 -0.43 -9.80 14.51
CA ILE A 12 0.92 -9.21 14.40
C ILE A 12 1.60 -9.64 13.10
N LEU A 13 1.52 -10.93 12.75
CA LEU A 13 2.15 -11.47 11.55
C LEU A 13 1.56 -10.83 10.29
N ASP A 14 0.24 -10.68 10.22
CA ASP A 14 -0.44 -9.94 9.16
C ASP A 14 0.02 -8.49 9.08
N CYS A 15 0.19 -7.82 10.23
CA CYS A 15 0.67 -6.44 10.25
C CYS A 15 2.06 -6.33 9.62
N PHE A 16 2.97 -7.26 9.92
CA PHE A 16 4.29 -7.30 9.28
C PHE A 16 4.20 -7.56 7.77
N MET A 17 3.31 -8.46 7.34
CA MET A 17 3.07 -8.72 5.91
C MET A 17 2.55 -7.47 5.19
N CYS A 18 1.60 -6.75 5.78
CA CYS A 18 1.08 -5.50 5.25
C CYS A 18 2.17 -4.41 5.16
N ILE A 19 3.01 -4.27 6.18
CA ILE A 19 4.13 -3.33 6.17
C ILE A 19 5.12 -3.71 5.05
N GLY A 20 5.43 -5.00 4.91
CA GLY A 20 6.30 -5.50 3.83
C GLY A 20 5.76 -5.16 2.44
N LEU A 21 4.45 -5.35 2.20
CA LEU A 21 3.79 -4.97 0.95
C LEU A 21 3.90 -3.47 0.68
N ILE A 22 3.79 -2.63 1.71
CA ILE A 22 3.94 -1.18 1.59
C ILE A 22 5.38 -0.82 1.25
N VAL A 23 6.38 -1.42 1.90
CA VAL A 23 7.79 -1.19 1.55
C VAL A 23 8.06 -1.56 0.09
N VAL A 24 7.56 -2.71 -0.37
CA VAL A 24 7.66 -3.10 -1.79
C VAL A 24 6.98 -2.08 -2.69
N SER A 25 5.79 -1.58 -2.32
CA SER A 25 5.08 -0.56 -3.09
C SER A 25 5.90 0.73 -3.26
N VAL A 26 6.57 1.19 -2.20
CA VAL A 26 7.39 2.40 -2.23
C VAL A 26 8.61 2.21 -3.12
N ILE A 27 9.30 1.07 -3.00
CA ILE A 27 10.49 0.74 -3.79
C ILE A 27 10.13 0.61 -5.28
N PHE A 28 8.96 0.07 -5.63
CA PHE A 28 8.54 -0.04 -7.03
C PHE A 28 8.04 1.30 -7.57
N VAL A 29 7.26 2.07 -6.79
CA VAL A 29 6.56 3.26 -7.30
C VAL A 29 7.45 4.50 -7.33
N ILE A 30 8.42 4.69 -6.43
CA ILE A 30 9.31 5.86 -6.50
C ILE A 30 10.12 5.89 -7.82
N PRO A 31 10.79 4.81 -8.24
CA PRO A 31 11.51 4.79 -9.51
C PRO A 31 10.57 4.90 -10.72
N LEU A 32 9.41 4.21 -10.67
CA LEU A 32 8.41 4.31 -11.73
C LEU A 32 7.87 5.74 -11.86
N GLY A 33 7.56 6.40 -10.75
CA GLY A 33 7.11 7.79 -10.69
C GLY A 33 8.14 8.76 -11.26
N LEU A 34 9.42 8.58 -10.96
CA LEU A 34 10.53 9.34 -11.56
C LEU A 34 10.67 9.10 -13.07
N VAL A 35 10.52 7.86 -13.52
CA VAL A 35 10.55 7.56 -14.97
C VAL A 35 9.34 8.21 -15.64
N PHE A 36 8.14 8.05 -15.09
CA PHE A 36 6.93 8.68 -15.61
C PHE A 36 7.02 10.20 -15.60
N SER A 37 7.59 10.83 -14.57
CA SER A 37 7.77 12.29 -14.52
C SER A 37 8.71 12.76 -15.61
N VAL A 38 9.81 12.05 -15.91
CA VAL A 38 10.69 12.39 -17.04
C VAL A 38 9.98 12.27 -18.39
N PHE A 39 9.11 11.27 -18.56
CA PHE A 39 8.29 11.13 -19.78
C PHE A 39 7.16 12.18 -19.86
N ILE A 40 6.62 12.62 -18.73
CA ILE A 40 5.48 13.54 -18.61
C ILE A 40 5.91 15.01 -18.61
N ASP A 41 7.09 15.36 -18.08
CA ASP A 41 7.68 16.70 -18.15
C ASP A 41 7.95 17.11 -19.60
N GLY A 42 8.24 16.14 -20.48
CA GLY A 42 8.25 16.36 -21.94
C GLY A 42 6.90 16.79 -22.53
N PHE A 43 5.80 16.59 -21.78
CA PHE A 43 4.42 16.92 -22.15
C PHE A 43 3.74 17.96 -21.23
N HIS A 44 4.41 18.48 -20.18
CA HIS A 44 3.88 19.44 -19.21
C HIS A 44 2.52 19.05 -18.56
N LEU A 45 2.26 17.76 -18.30
CA LEU A 45 0.93 17.33 -17.82
C LEU A 45 0.78 17.27 -16.29
N ILE A 46 1.86 17.11 -15.52
CA ILE A 46 1.81 16.96 -14.05
C ILE A 46 3.09 17.51 -13.42
N GLU A 47 3.02 18.67 -12.75
CA GLU A 47 4.06 19.12 -11.83
C GLU A 47 3.79 18.51 -10.44
N PHE A 48 4.79 17.85 -9.85
CA PHE A 48 4.73 17.40 -8.46
C PHE A 48 5.18 18.55 -7.55
N GLU A 49 4.25 19.39 -7.13
CA GLU A 49 4.52 20.56 -6.28
C GLU A 49 4.19 20.26 -4.82
N GLY A 50 5.13 19.58 -4.15
CA GLY A 50 5.15 19.45 -2.70
C GLY A 50 4.66 18.11 -2.16
N PHE A 51 4.70 17.97 -0.83
CA PHE A 51 4.49 16.69 -0.13
C PHE A 51 3.07 16.13 -0.30
N TYR A 52 2.09 16.97 -0.62
CA TYR A 52 0.72 16.54 -0.91
C TYR A 52 0.62 15.58 -2.10
N ASP A 53 1.33 15.89 -3.19
CA ASP A 53 1.32 15.04 -4.40
C ASP A 53 2.04 13.72 -4.15
N TYR A 54 3.12 13.75 -3.37
CA TYR A 54 3.83 12.54 -2.94
C TYR A 54 2.95 11.66 -2.05
N SER A 55 2.22 12.24 -1.08
CA SER A 55 1.31 11.48 -0.23
C SER A 55 0.15 10.88 -1.01
N THR A 56 -0.37 11.59 -2.01
CA THR A 56 -1.40 11.06 -2.93
C THR A 56 -0.86 9.89 -3.75
N LEU A 57 0.34 10.03 -4.33
CA LEU A 57 1.02 8.98 -5.09
C LEU A 57 1.30 7.75 -4.22
N LEU A 58 1.75 7.95 -2.99
CA LEU A 58 1.96 6.87 -2.01
C LEU A 58 0.65 6.17 -1.66
N THR A 59 -0.42 6.90 -1.36
CA THR A 59 -1.75 6.30 -1.11
C THR A 59 -2.25 5.47 -2.30
N LEU A 60 -2.10 5.98 -3.53
CA LEU A 60 -2.45 5.24 -4.74
C LEU A 60 -1.58 3.99 -4.92
N SER A 61 -0.28 4.10 -4.65
CA SER A 61 0.67 2.97 -4.75
C SER A 61 0.31 1.83 -3.79
N HIS A 62 0.03 2.16 -2.53
CA HIS A 62 -0.34 1.19 -1.51
C HIS A 62 -1.66 0.53 -1.90
N THR A 63 -2.65 1.32 -2.33
CA THR A 63 -3.95 0.82 -2.76
C THR A 63 -3.82 -0.16 -3.93
N LEU A 64 -3.02 0.18 -4.94
CA LEU A 64 -2.78 -0.67 -6.10
C LEU A 64 -2.09 -1.98 -5.72
N MET A 65 -1.07 -1.93 -4.87
CA MET A 65 -0.36 -3.13 -4.41
C MET A 65 -1.25 -4.06 -3.59
N PHE A 66 -2.09 -3.53 -2.69
CA PHE A 66 -3.06 -4.34 -1.98
C PHE A 66 -4.16 -4.90 -2.90
N ALA A 67 -4.61 -4.14 -3.90
CA ALA A 67 -5.53 -4.63 -4.90
C ALA A 67 -4.94 -5.80 -5.71
N LEU A 68 -3.67 -5.69 -6.13
CA LEU A 68 -2.93 -6.77 -6.78
C LEU A 68 -2.78 -7.97 -5.86
N TYR A 69 -2.43 -7.75 -4.58
CA TYR A 69 -2.31 -8.83 -3.60
C TYR A 69 -3.64 -9.61 -3.46
N PHE A 70 -4.75 -8.92 -3.25
CA PHE A 70 -6.07 -9.58 -3.12
C PHE A 70 -6.51 -10.27 -4.41
N PHE A 71 -6.12 -9.74 -5.58
CA PHE A 71 -6.35 -10.40 -6.86
C PHE A 71 -5.54 -11.71 -6.98
N LEU A 72 -4.26 -11.69 -6.57
CA LEU A 72 -3.39 -12.87 -6.55
C LEU A 72 -3.85 -13.92 -5.52
N GLU A 73 -4.36 -13.48 -4.37
CA GLU A 73 -5.01 -14.34 -3.38
C GLU A 73 -6.26 -15.01 -3.98
N LYS A 74 -7.12 -14.23 -4.65
CA LYS A 74 -8.34 -14.76 -5.29
C LYS A 74 -8.06 -15.75 -6.41
N THR A 75 -6.93 -15.61 -7.10
CA THR A 75 -6.48 -16.52 -8.15
C THR A 75 -5.68 -17.73 -7.61
N ASN A 76 -5.57 -17.88 -6.29
CA ASN A 76 -4.85 -18.94 -5.58
C ASN A 76 -3.33 -19.00 -5.89
N ILE A 77 -2.76 -17.93 -6.42
CA ILE A 77 -1.30 -17.82 -6.60
C ILE A 77 -0.64 -17.62 -5.25
N ILE A 78 -1.24 -16.79 -4.40
CA ILE A 78 -0.82 -16.57 -3.01
C ILE A 78 -1.79 -17.31 -2.09
N GLN A 79 -1.28 -18.22 -1.28
CA GLN A 79 -2.08 -19.00 -0.33
C GLN A 79 -2.28 -18.28 1.02
N TYR A 80 -1.43 -17.28 1.31
CA TYR A 80 -1.50 -16.54 2.57
C TYR A 80 -2.65 -15.51 2.55
N ARG A 81 -3.52 -15.57 3.55
CA ARG A 81 -4.70 -14.70 3.67
C ARG A 81 -4.53 -13.71 4.81
N ILE A 82 -4.51 -12.42 4.46
CA ILE A 82 -4.44 -11.34 5.43
C ILE A 82 -5.83 -11.11 6.02
N TYR A 83 -5.93 -11.04 7.35
CA TYR A 83 -7.19 -10.72 8.01
C TYR A 83 -7.54 -9.24 7.83
N LYS A 84 -8.82 -8.96 7.56
CA LYS A 84 -9.33 -7.60 7.33
C LYS A 84 -8.94 -6.59 8.43
N PRO A 85 -9.03 -6.91 9.73
CA PRO A 85 -8.67 -5.95 10.78
C PRO A 85 -7.20 -5.55 10.72
N SER A 86 -6.30 -6.51 10.50
CA SER A 86 -4.85 -6.29 10.37
C SER A 86 -4.53 -5.40 9.16
N PHE A 87 -5.18 -5.67 8.02
CA PHE A 87 -5.09 -4.83 6.83
C PHE A 87 -5.54 -3.40 7.11
N TRP A 88 -6.75 -3.21 7.65
CA TRP A 88 -7.29 -1.88 7.90
C TRP A 88 -6.45 -1.09 8.90
N PHE A 89 -5.96 -1.76 9.94
CA PHE A 89 -5.07 -1.13 10.92
C PHE A 89 -3.83 -0.55 10.25
N VAL A 90 -3.07 -1.37 9.51
CA VAL A 90 -1.82 -0.93 8.86
C VAL A 90 -2.10 0.09 7.75
N PHE A 91 -3.11 -0.15 6.92
CA PHE A 91 -3.44 0.73 5.80
C PHE A 91 -3.84 2.12 6.29
N ILE A 92 -4.68 2.22 7.32
CA ILE A 92 -5.08 3.52 7.88
C ILE A 92 -3.87 4.18 8.54
N SER A 93 -3.13 3.48 9.40
CA SER A 93 -2.00 4.07 10.11
C SER A 93 -0.95 4.66 9.16
N ILE A 94 -0.58 3.96 8.10
CA ILE A 94 0.45 4.42 7.17
C ILE A 94 -0.06 5.55 6.27
N ASN A 95 -1.29 5.45 5.73
CA ASN A 95 -1.85 6.55 4.96
C ASN A 95 -2.02 7.80 5.83
N SER A 96 -2.56 7.66 7.05
CA SER A 96 -2.66 8.79 7.98
C SER A 96 -1.30 9.40 8.32
N PHE A 97 -0.24 8.59 8.42
CA PHE A 97 1.12 9.10 8.63
C PHE A 97 1.58 9.97 7.45
N TRP A 98 1.47 9.49 6.21
CA TRP A 98 1.86 10.28 5.03
C TRP A 98 1.05 11.57 4.89
N TRP A 99 -0.24 11.49 5.14
CA TRP A 99 -1.15 12.63 5.08
C TRP A 99 -0.96 13.62 6.24
N PHE A 100 -0.44 13.18 7.38
CA PHE A 100 -0.07 14.07 8.47
C PHE A 100 1.24 14.84 8.19
N VAL A 101 2.14 14.23 7.42
CA VAL A 101 3.43 14.83 7.05
C VAL A 101 3.32 15.76 5.82
N ALA A 102 2.28 15.59 5.00
CA ALA A 102 1.99 16.43 3.83
C ALA A 102 1.48 17.82 4.20
#